data_AF-A0A1G8Y3L2-F1
#
_entry.id   AF-A0A1G8Y3L2-F1
#
_cell.length_a   1.000
_cell.length_b   1.000
_cell.length_c   1.000
_cell.angle_alpha   90.00
_cell.angle_beta   90.00
_cell.angle_gamma   90.00
#
_symmetry.space_group_name_H-M   'P 1'
#
loop_
_entity.id
_entity.type
_entity.pdbx_description
1 polymer ?
#
loop_
_entity_poly.entity_id
_entity_poly.type
_entity_poly.pdbx_seq_one_letter_code
_entity_poly.pdbx_strand_id
1 'polypeptide(L)'
;MFRQISELTAAEFNLLILPVLWRFARLLESPLWWRVVLLACTTGTLGSTLLLFDAIDFASAATLSIVALTVQALWLILANRLLGRIDGYPRGLGTFAIAAGAALLGGLTIIAIGLLLQPGTESPFWTLGVALGLLGWVSLPIWFLLAGVSLRTGLVPEA
;
A
#
# COMPACT_ATOMS: atom_id res chain seq x y z
N MET A 1 20.63 -16.59 -2.07
CA MET A 1 20.71 -15.67 -0.91
C MET A 1 19.73 -14.51 -1.04
N PHE A 2 19.95 -13.49 -1.88
CA PHE A 2 19.08 -12.29 -1.95
C PHE A 2 17.56 -12.58 -2.07
N ARG A 3 17.16 -13.52 -2.95
CA ARG A 3 15.75 -13.98 -3.07
C ARG A 3 15.15 -14.49 -1.76
N GLN A 4 15.90 -15.23 -0.94
CA GLN A 4 15.37 -15.71 0.35
C GLN A 4 15.18 -14.55 1.33
N ILE A 5 16.06 -13.56 1.29
CA ILE A 5 15.97 -12.36 2.15
C ILE A 5 14.76 -11.51 1.74
N SER A 6 14.49 -11.33 0.44
CA SER A 6 13.32 -10.58 -0.03
C SER A 6 12.00 -11.27 0.34
N GLU A 7 11.89 -12.58 0.16
CA GLU A 7 10.70 -13.33 0.58
C GLU A 7 10.50 -13.30 2.10
N LEU A 8 11.57 -13.46 2.87
CA LEU A 8 11.49 -13.51 4.33
C LEU A 8 11.15 -12.13 4.93
N THR A 9 11.76 -11.05 4.45
CA THR A 9 11.39 -9.68 4.86
C THR A 9 9.98 -9.28 4.42
N ALA A 10 9.52 -9.74 3.25
CA ALA A 10 8.12 -9.54 2.83
C ALA A 10 7.15 -10.34 3.71
N ALA A 11 7.47 -11.58 4.08
CA ALA A 11 6.67 -12.39 5.00
C ALA A 11 6.63 -11.78 6.41
N GLU A 12 7.78 -11.37 6.95
CA GLU A 12 7.88 -10.66 8.24
C GLU A 12 7.09 -9.36 8.24
N PHE A 13 7.20 -8.53 7.19
CA PHE A 13 6.39 -7.31 7.07
C PHE A 13 4.89 -7.62 7.03
N ASN A 14 4.46 -8.60 6.24
CA ASN A 14 3.06 -9.05 6.20
C ASN A 14 2.56 -9.55 7.57
N LEU A 15 3.39 -10.27 8.32
CA LEU A 15 3.07 -10.71 9.69
C LEU A 15 3.02 -9.54 10.69
N LEU A 16 3.90 -8.54 10.55
CA LEU A 16 3.95 -7.37 11.42
C LEU A 16 2.77 -6.40 11.20
N ILE A 17 2.20 -6.33 9.99
CA ILE A 17 0.99 -5.53 9.72
C ILE A 17 -0.31 -6.24 10.13
N LEU A 18 -0.33 -7.58 10.32
CA LEU A 18 -1.54 -8.33 10.70
C LEU A 18 -2.28 -7.75 11.92
N PRO A 19 -1.63 -7.43 13.07
CA PRO A 19 -2.33 -6.90 14.23
C PRO A 19 -2.92 -5.50 13.98
N VAL A 20 -2.23 -4.69 13.17
CA VAL A 20 -2.66 -3.33 12.81
C VAL A 20 -3.88 -3.40 11.88
N LEU A 21 -3.81 -4.22 10.83
CA LEU A 21 -4.94 -4.47 9.92
C LEU A 21 -6.16 -5.05 10.65
N TRP A 22 -5.95 -5.99 11.57
CA TRP A 22 -7.01 -6.65 12.33
C TRP A 22 -7.69 -5.71 13.35
N ARG A 23 -6.92 -4.87 14.05
CA ARG A 23 -7.46 -3.88 14.98
C ARG A 23 -8.25 -2.79 14.25
N PHE A 24 -7.78 -2.34 13.07
CA PHE A 24 -8.57 -1.44 12.22
C PHE A 24 -9.79 -2.14 11.57
N ALA A 25 -9.72 -3.44 11.27
CA ALA A 25 -10.88 -4.21 10.80
C ALA A 25 -12.00 -4.26 11.85
N ARG A 26 -11.64 -4.37 13.15
CA ARG A 26 -12.59 -4.27 14.27
C ARG A 26 -13.17 -2.86 14.41
N LEU A 27 -12.33 -1.82 14.44
CA LEU A 27 -12.76 -0.42 14.51
C LEU A 27 -13.67 0.03 13.35
N LEU A 28 -13.62 -0.67 12.21
CA LEU A 28 -14.45 -0.42 11.03
C LEU A 28 -15.58 -1.45 10.83
N GLU A 29 -15.78 -2.36 11.79
CA GLU A 29 -16.74 -3.48 11.77
C GLU A 29 -16.69 -4.34 10.49
N SER A 30 -15.60 -4.30 9.72
CA SER A 30 -15.58 -4.77 8.32
C SER A 30 -14.62 -5.94 8.11
N PRO A 31 -15.11 -7.20 8.23
CA PRO A 31 -14.27 -8.39 8.09
C PRO A 31 -13.84 -8.71 6.66
N LEU A 32 -14.27 -7.93 5.65
CA LEU A 32 -13.92 -8.14 4.24
C LEU A 32 -12.66 -7.36 3.84
N TRP A 33 -12.60 -6.05 4.14
CA TRP A 33 -11.57 -5.16 3.58
C TRP A 33 -10.15 -5.51 4.00
N TRP A 34 -9.92 -5.92 5.26
CA TRP A 34 -8.58 -6.33 5.70
C TRP A 34 -8.08 -7.60 5.01
N ARG A 35 -8.98 -8.53 4.64
CA ARG A 35 -8.65 -9.72 3.83
C ARG A 35 -8.26 -9.33 2.42
N VAL A 36 -8.98 -8.39 1.82
CA VAL A 36 -8.67 -7.84 0.49
C VAL A 36 -7.30 -7.15 0.47
N VAL A 37 -6.94 -6.42 1.53
CA VAL A 37 -5.60 -5.82 1.69
C VAL A 37 -4.51 -6.87 1.84
N LEU A 38 -4.70 -7.88 2.70
CA LEU A 38 -3.74 -8.97 2.83
C LEU A 38 -3.52 -9.70 1.52
N LEU A 39 -4.61 -10.04 0.82
CA LEU A 39 -4.54 -10.66 -0.50
C LEU A 39 -3.80 -9.77 -1.51
N ALA A 40 -4.00 -8.45 -1.47
CA ALA A 40 -3.24 -7.51 -2.29
C ALA A 40 -1.74 -7.50 -1.92
N CYS A 41 -1.40 -7.41 -0.64
CA CYS A 41 0.00 -7.44 -0.19
C CYS A 41 0.69 -8.76 -0.57
N THR A 42 0.06 -9.92 -0.31
CA THR A 42 0.61 -11.23 -0.71
C THR A 42 0.69 -11.41 -2.22
N THR A 43 -0.28 -10.87 -2.99
CA THR A 43 -0.25 -10.95 -4.47
C THR A 43 0.85 -10.06 -5.05
N GLY A 44 1.10 -8.88 -4.48
CA GLY A 44 2.21 -8.01 -4.88
C GLY A 44 3.59 -8.65 -4.56
N THR A 45 3.72 -9.30 -3.40
CA THR A 45 4.89 -10.13 -3.09
C THR A 45 5.04 -11.26 -4.11
N LEU A 46 4.04 -12.14 -4.24
CA LEU A 46 4.09 -13.31 -5.11
C LEU A 46 4.30 -12.97 -6.59
N GLY A 47 3.75 -11.87 -7.09
CA GLY A 47 4.02 -11.38 -8.46
C GLY A 47 5.50 -11.05 -8.67
N SER A 48 6.12 -10.41 -7.67
CA SER A 48 7.57 -10.14 -7.67
C SER A 48 8.39 -11.44 -7.56
N THR A 49 7.93 -12.39 -6.74
CA THR A 49 8.55 -13.72 -6.56
C THR A 49 8.55 -14.55 -7.85
N LEU A 50 7.40 -14.64 -8.52
CA LEU A 50 7.18 -15.48 -9.70
C LEU A 50 7.96 -14.97 -10.92
N LEU A 51 8.04 -13.65 -11.09
CA LEU A 51 8.91 -13.01 -12.08
C LEU A 51 10.38 -13.39 -11.89
N LEU A 52 10.85 -13.42 -10.64
CA LEU A 52 12.24 -13.75 -10.32
C LEU A 52 12.58 -15.24 -10.54
N PHE A 53 11.61 -16.05 -11.00
CA PHE A 53 11.75 -17.46 -11.36
C PHE A 53 11.36 -17.75 -12.83
N ASP A 54 11.12 -16.72 -13.66
CA ASP A 54 10.55 -16.85 -15.02
C ASP A 54 9.22 -17.64 -15.08
N ALA A 55 8.49 -17.69 -13.96
CA ALA A 55 7.21 -18.41 -13.87
C ALA A 55 6.02 -17.61 -14.42
N ILE A 56 6.18 -16.28 -14.55
CA ILE A 56 5.29 -15.36 -15.25
C ILE A 56 6.15 -14.30 -15.96
N ASP A 57 5.62 -13.69 -17.02
CA ASP A 57 6.31 -12.64 -17.76
C ASP A 57 6.27 -11.28 -17.02
N PHE A 58 7.09 -10.34 -17.48
CA PHE A 58 7.20 -9.00 -16.88
C PHE A 58 5.86 -8.24 -16.88
N ALA A 59 5.04 -8.34 -17.93
CA ALA A 59 3.77 -7.62 -17.99
C ALA A 59 2.76 -8.19 -17.00
N SER A 60 2.68 -9.51 -16.83
CA SER A 60 1.82 -10.13 -15.80
C SER A 60 2.21 -9.72 -14.39
N ALA A 61 3.50 -9.78 -14.06
CA ALA A 61 3.99 -9.40 -12.73
C ALA A 61 3.79 -7.91 -12.41
N ALA A 62 4.08 -7.04 -13.39
CA ALA A 62 3.85 -5.60 -13.27
C ALA A 62 2.34 -5.31 -13.10
N THR A 63 1.47 -5.98 -13.85
CA THR A 63 0.01 -5.84 -13.73
C THR A 63 -0.49 -6.26 -12.35
N LEU A 64 -0.08 -7.43 -11.84
CA LEU A 64 -0.42 -7.89 -10.49
C LEU A 64 0.07 -6.91 -9.42
N SER A 65 1.27 -6.35 -9.59
CA SER A 65 1.84 -5.37 -8.66
C SER A 65 1.09 -4.04 -8.68
N ILE A 66 0.71 -3.53 -9.86
CA ILE A 66 -0.08 -2.29 -10.01
C ILE A 66 -1.47 -2.47 -9.40
N VAL A 67 -2.14 -3.61 -9.63
CA VAL A 67 -3.44 -3.93 -9.01
C VAL A 67 -3.29 -4.01 -7.49
N ALA A 68 -2.28 -4.71 -6.98
CA ALA A 68 -2.00 -4.80 -5.55
C ALA A 68 -1.77 -3.43 -4.88
N LEU A 69 -0.98 -2.56 -5.49
CA LEU A 69 -0.72 -1.20 -5.02
C LEU A 69 -1.97 -0.32 -5.07
N THR A 70 -2.76 -0.43 -6.14
CA THR A 70 -4.04 0.29 -6.30
C THR A 70 -5.02 -0.08 -5.19
N VAL A 71 -5.17 -1.38 -4.89
CA VAL A 71 -6.05 -1.87 -3.81
C VAL A 71 -5.56 -1.41 -2.44
N GLN A 72 -4.26 -1.47 -2.16
CA GLN A 72 -3.67 -0.98 -0.91
C GLN A 72 -3.88 0.53 -0.73
N ALA A 73 -3.67 1.33 -1.78
CA ALA A 73 -3.85 2.78 -1.73
C ALA A 73 -5.32 3.20 -1.54
N LEU A 74 -6.24 2.55 -2.25
CA LEU A 74 -7.68 2.77 -2.10
C LEU A 74 -8.15 2.41 -0.68
N TRP A 75 -7.72 1.26 -0.14
CA TRP A 75 -8.02 0.91 1.24
C TRP A 75 -7.44 1.93 2.22
N LEU A 76 -6.19 2.35 2.04
CA LEU A 76 -5.53 3.30 2.94
C LEU A 76 -6.32 4.61 3.03
N ILE A 77 -6.79 5.14 1.89
CA ILE A 77 -7.66 6.33 1.84
C ILE A 77 -9.01 6.06 2.51
N LEU A 78 -9.70 4.97 2.16
CA LEU A 78 -11.06 4.68 2.62
C LEU A 78 -11.11 4.38 4.11
N ALA A 79 -10.22 3.51 4.59
CA ALA A 79 -10.10 3.18 6.00
C ALA A 79 -9.81 4.43 6.84
N ASN A 80 -8.83 5.25 6.46
CA ASN A 80 -8.47 6.44 7.23
C ASN A 80 -9.53 7.55 7.16
N ARG A 81 -10.32 7.64 6.08
CA ARG A 81 -11.52 8.51 6.02
C ARG A 81 -12.66 8.06 6.93
N LEU A 82 -12.78 6.76 7.20
CA LEU A 82 -13.78 6.21 8.13
C LEU A 82 -13.28 6.29 9.58
N LEU A 83 -12.03 5.90 9.85
CA LEU A 83 -11.37 6.04 11.16
C LEU A 83 -11.34 7.51 11.62
N GLY A 84 -11.15 8.46 10.70
CA GLY A 84 -11.23 9.90 10.99
C GLY A 84 -12.61 10.42 11.40
N ARG A 85 -13.64 9.56 11.47
CA ARG A 85 -14.96 9.84 12.07
C ARG A 85 -15.11 9.29 13.48
N ILE A 86 -14.15 8.50 13.96
CA ILE A 86 -14.14 7.94 15.32
C ILE A 86 -13.46 8.97 16.22
N ASP A 87 -14.14 9.39 17.30
CA ASP A 87 -13.58 10.32 18.26
C ASP A 87 -12.31 9.76 18.91
N GLY A 88 -11.31 10.63 19.07
CA GLY A 88 -9.97 10.25 19.54
C GLY A 88 -9.02 9.73 18.45
N TYR A 89 -9.47 9.43 17.23
CA TYR A 89 -8.54 8.98 16.18
C TYR A 89 -7.53 10.10 15.76
N PRO A 90 -6.21 9.82 15.67
CA PRO A 90 -5.22 10.85 15.36
C PRO A 90 -5.37 11.42 13.94
N ARG A 91 -5.93 12.63 13.83
CA ARG A 91 -6.15 13.33 12.54
C ARG A 91 -4.89 13.41 11.67
N GLY A 92 -3.71 13.61 12.27
CA GLY A 92 -2.43 13.63 11.54
C GLY A 92 -2.09 12.28 10.88
N LEU A 93 -2.33 11.16 11.57
CA LEU A 93 -2.12 9.81 11.04
C LEU A 93 -3.07 9.52 9.88
N GLY A 94 -4.34 9.91 10.02
CA GLY A 94 -5.35 9.78 8.96
C GLY A 94 -5.03 10.60 7.72
N THR A 95 -4.67 11.88 7.89
CA THR A 95 -4.26 12.76 6.80
C THR A 95 -3.00 12.24 6.09
N PHE A 96 -2.01 11.74 6.84
CA PHE A 96 -0.80 11.15 6.25
C PHE A 96 -1.13 9.92 5.38
N ALA A 97 -1.99 9.01 5.86
CA ALA A 97 -2.44 7.86 5.07
C ALA A 97 -3.20 8.26 3.80
N ILE A 98 -4.13 9.22 3.91
CA ILE A 98 -4.91 9.71 2.77
C ILE A 98 -3.98 10.38 1.74
N ALA A 99 -2.99 11.16 2.18
CA ALA A 99 -1.98 11.76 1.32
C ALA A 99 -1.08 10.71 0.66
N ALA A 100 -0.61 9.70 1.40
CA ALA A 100 0.21 8.60 0.88
C ALA A 100 -0.52 7.80 -0.22
N GLY A 101 -1.77 7.39 0.05
CA GLY A 101 -2.59 6.67 -0.92
C GLY A 101 -2.94 7.54 -2.14
N ALA A 102 -3.21 8.83 -1.95
CA ALA A 102 -3.48 9.76 -3.05
C ALA A 102 -2.24 10.03 -3.91
N ALA A 103 -1.05 10.14 -3.31
CA ALA A 103 0.22 10.26 -4.03
C ALA A 103 0.53 9.00 -4.85
N LEU A 104 0.28 7.80 -4.30
CA LEU A 104 0.47 6.53 -5.00
C LEU A 104 -0.49 6.38 -6.19
N LEU A 105 -1.79 6.63 -6.01
CA LEU A 105 -2.77 6.58 -7.09
C LEU A 105 -2.55 7.68 -8.15
N GLY A 106 -2.18 8.88 -7.71
CA GLY A 106 -1.82 9.99 -8.60
C GLY A 106 -0.59 9.65 -9.44
N GLY A 107 0.46 9.12 -8.82
CA GLY A 107 1.66 8.65 -9.49
C GLY A 107 1.38 7.58 -10.54
N LEU A 108 0.65 6.52 -10.17
CA LEU A 108 0.22 5.46 -11.09
C LEU A 108 -0.61 6.01 -12.28
N THR A 109 -1.52 6.94 -12.00
CA THR A 109 -2.35 7.58 -13.03
C THR A 109 -1.52 8.44 -13.98
N ILE A 110 -0.56 9.21 -13.47
CA ILE A 110 0.35 10.05 -14.26
C ILE A 110 1.30 9.20 -15.11
N ILE A 111 1.80 8.06 -14.59
CA ILE A 111 2.58 7.08 -15.38
C ILE A 111 1.72 6.54 -16.53
N ALA A 112 0.48 6.12 -16.27
CA ALA A 112 -0.42 5.61 -17.29
C ALA A 112 -0.72 6.65 -18.38
N ILE A 113 -0.95 7.92 -18.01
CA ILE A 113 -1.13 9.04 -18.95
C ILE A 113 0.15 9.26 -19.77
N GLY A 114 1.33 9.25 -19.15
CA GLY A 114 2.62 9.39 -19.85
C GLY A 114 2.83 8.29 -20.89
N LEU A 115 2.55 7.03 -20.54
CA LEU A 115 2.65 5.89 -21.45
C LEU A 115 1.63 5.93 -22.60
N LEU A 116 0.43 6.46 -22.37
CA LEU A 116 -0.60 6.63 -23.41
C LEU A 116 -0.29 7.78 -24.37
N LEU A 117 0.34 8.86 -23.90
CA LEU A 117 0.67 10.04 -24.71
C LEU A 117 2.01 9.91 -25.45
N GLN A 118 3.01 9.28 -24.84
CA GLN A 118 4.38 9.18 -25.36
C GLN A 118 4.99 7.79 -25.09
N PRO A 119 4.44 6.71 -25.69
CA PRO A 119 4.95 5.36 -25.50
C PRO A 119 6.41 5.24 -25.94
N GLY A 120 7.27 4.76 -25.04
CA GLY A 120 8.70 4.52 -25.30
C GLY A 120 9.65 5.68 -24.99
N THR A 121 9.16 6.82 -24.50
CA THR A 121 10.00 7.99 -24.18
C THR A 121 9.93 8.33 -22.68
N GLU A 122 11.06 8.69 -22.07
CA GLU A 122 11.11 9.25 -20.70
C GLU A 122 10.53 10.67 -20.67
N SER A 123 9.19 10.74 -20.68
CA SER A 123 8.43 11.99 -20.59
C SER A 123 8.56 12.61 -19.20
N PRO A 124 8.56 13.95 -19.05
CA PRO A 124 8.51 14.59 -17.73
C PRO A 124 7.29 14.16 -16.90
N PHE A 125 6.19 13.75 -17.55
CA PHE A 125 5.06 13.12 -16.88
C PHE A 125 5.45 11.76 -16.26
N TRP A 126 6.17 10.91 -16.98
CA TRP A 126 6.63 9.61 -16.46
C TRP A 126 7.50 9.81 -15.21
N THR A 127 8.47 10.71 -15.26
CA THR A 127 9.36 11.02 -14.11
C THR A 127 8.59 11.58 -12.91
N LEU A 128 7.64 12.49 -13.14
CA LEU A 128 6.77 13.03 -12.08
C LEU A 128 5.87 11.94 -11.46
N GLY A 129 5.31 11.06 -12.30
CA GLY A 129 4.47 9.95 -11.87
C GLY A 129 5.24 8.91 -11.05
N VAL A 130 6.48 8.58 -11.47
CA VAL A 130 7.39 7.71 -10.72
C VAL A 130 7.77 8.35 -9.38
N ALA A 131 8.10 9.64 -9.33
CA ALA A 131 8.44 10.33 -8.09
C ALA A 131 7.27 10.33 -7.09
N LEU A 132 6.05 10.66 -7.54
CA LEU A 132 4.85 10.63 -6.70
C LEU A 132 4.46 9.21 -6.27
N GLY A 133 4.59 8.23 -7.17
CA GLY A 133 4.36 6.82 -6.90
C GLY A 133 5.32 6.28 -5.83
N LEU A 134 6.62 6.57 -5.94
CA LEU A 134 7.63 6.19 -4.95
C LEU A 134 7.38 6.87 -3.59
N LEU A 135 7.03 8.15 -3.56
CA LEU A 135 6.70 8.86 -2.31
C LEU A 135 5.49 8.23 -1.61
N GLY A 136 4.42 7.90 -2.36
CA GLY A 136 3.26 7.19 -1.82
C GLY A 136 3.59 5.77 -1.35
N TRP A 137 4.43 5.05 -2.11
CA TRP A 137 4.87 3.69 -1.79
C TRP A 137 5.73 3.61 -0.53
N VAL A 138 6.74 4.49 -0.39
CA VAL A 138 7.58 4.57 0.82
C VAL A 138 6.78 5.05 2.05
N SER A 139 5.71 5.82 1.84
CA SER A 139 4.85 6.28 2.93
C SER A 139 3.97 5.19 3.54
N LEU A 140 3.67 4.09 2.83
CA LEU A 140 2.90 2.94 3.35
C LEU A 140 3.56 2.28 4.59
N PRO A 141 4.81 1.77 4.54
CA PRO A 141 5.45 1.18 5.72
C PRO A 141 5.65 2.20 6.85
N ILE A 142 5.89 3.48 6.54
CA ILE A 142 5.96 4.56 7.53
C ILE A 142 4.61 4.72 8.25
N TRP A 143 3.48 4.69 7.53
CA TRP A 143 2.16 4.76 8.14
C TRP A 143 1.87 3.53 9.02
N PHE A 144 2.24 2.32 8.58
CA PHE A 144 2.07 1.10 9.40
C PHE A 144 2.87 1.18 10.71
N LEU A 145 4.10 1.70 10.68
CA LEU A 145 4.91 1.94 11.89
C LEU A 145 4.27 2.98 12.81
N LEU A 146 3.86 4.14 12.27
CA LEU A 146 3.20 5.20 13.05
C LEU A 146 1.86 4.74 13.65
N ALA A 147 1.09 3.94 12.92
CA ALA A 147 -0.14 3.32 13.41
C ALA A 147 0.13 2.29 14.50
N GLY A 148 1.14 1.43 14.32
CA GLY A 148 1.57 0.46 15.34
C GLY A 148 2.06 1.11 16.63
N VAL A 149 2.77 2.25 16.54
CA VAL A 149 3.13 3.06 17.71
C VAL A 149 1.88 3.69 18.35
N SER A 150 1.02 4.34 17.56
CA SER A 150 -0.21 5.00 18.06
C SER A 150 -1.17 4.04 18.78
N LEU A 151 -1.23 2.79 18.31
CA LEU A 151 -1.97 1.70 18.94
C LEU A 151 -1.34 1.25 20.28
N ARG A 152 0.00 1.19 20.36
CA ARG A 152 0.71 0.83 21.61
C ARG A 152 0.65 1.93 22.67
N THR A 153 0.56 3.20 22.28
CA THR A 153 0.53 4.35 23.20
C THR A 153 -0.89 4.79 23.58
N GLY A 154 -1.93 4.06 23.17
CA GLY A 154 -3.33 4.42 23.47
C GLY A 154 -3.81 5.70 22.77
N LEU A 155 -3.12 6.16 21.73
CA LEU A 155 -3.51 7.34 20.93
C LEU A 155 -4.61 7.02 19.90
N VAL A 156 -4.92 5.73 19.71
CA VAL A 156 -6.10 5.25 18.97
C VAL A 156 -7.02 4.57 19.99
N PRO A 157 -8.34 4.82 19.97
CA PRO A 157 -9.28 4.20 20.90
C PRO A 157 -9.20 2.67 20.97
N GLU A 158 -9.57 2.12 22.12
CA GLU A 158 -9.90 0.69 22.25
C GLU A 158 -11.27 0.41 21.60
N ALA A 159 -11.43 -0.83 21.13
CA ALA A 159 -12.62 -1.35 20.43
C ALA A 159 -13.02 -2.71 21.00
#